data_AF-A0A0B7MJV8-F1
#
_entry.id   AF-A0A0B7MJV8-F1
#
_cell.length_a   1.000
_cell.length_b   1.000
_cell.length_c   1.000
_cell.angle_alpha   90.00
_cell.angle_beta   90.00
_cell.angle_gamma   90.00
#
_symmetry.space_group_name_H-M   'P 1'
#
loop_
_entity.id
_entity.type
_entity.pdbx_description
1 polymer ?
#
loop_
_entity_poly.entity_id
_entity_poly.type
_entity_poly.pdbx_seq_one_letter_code
_entity_poly.pdbx_strand_id
1 'polypeptide(L)'
;MIPRESEVQAVLETGKIIINSGLVSGTWGNISVRLSNPDSFLITPSGVPYHELTAEDLVIIDLQGEVLAGRLKPSSETPLHAAIYRARQDINGIVHTHSSYASVFTVTRKPLPPVLEEMAQLLGGDVRVAPYAPAGTDELAAAAVRCSWGTVSAVFVLANHGVVGGRAIPERSAPGLSGCGEGGIGLSFFTA
;
A
#
# COMPACT_ATOMS: atom_id res chain seq x y z
N MET A 1 -16.44 -13.57 9.09
CA MET A 1 -15.51 -13.46 7.95
C MET A 1 -14.11 -13.68 8.49
N ILE A 2 -13.32 -14.58 7.88
CA ILE A 2 -11.99 -14.94 8.40
C ILE A 2 -10.99 -14.74 7.25
N PRO A 3 -9.99 -13.87 7.39
CA PRO A 3 -8.96 -13.69 6.36
C PRO A 3 -8.11 -14.97 6.23
N ARG A 4 -7.59 -15.23 5.03
CA ARG A 4 -6.65 -16.34 4.83
C ARG A 4 -5.36 -16.05 5.58
N GLU A 5 -4.71 -17.09 6.09
CA GLU A 5 -3.41 -16.95 6.77
C GLU A 5 -2.38 -16.24 5.88
N SER A 6 -2.38 -16.50 4.57
CA SER A 6 -1.51 -15.82 3.62
C SER A 6 -1.75 -14.31 3.51
N GLU A 7 -3.00 -13.85 3.66
CA GLU A 7 -3.34 -12.42 3.62
C GLU A 7 -2.85 -11.71 4.89
N VAL A 8 -3.02 -12.36 6.05
CA VAL A 8 -2.50 -11.89 7.33
C VAL A 8 -0.97 -11.80 7.31
N GLN A 9 -0.30 -12.88 6.89
CA GLN A 9 1.17 -12.92 6.85
C GLN A 9 1.74 -11.90 5.87
N ALA A 10 1.08 -11.66 4.73
CA ALA A 10 1.52 -10.63 3.79
C ALA A 10 1.59 -9.24 4.44
N VAL A 11 0.61 -8.88 5.27
CA VAL A 11 0.61 -7.59 6.00
C VAL A 11 1.70 -7.55 7.06
N LEU A 12 1.83 -8.60 7.88
CA LEU A 12 2.79 -8.64 8.98
C LEU A 12 4.25 -8.65 8.48
N GLU A 13 4.56 -9.48 7.49
CA GLU A 13 5.91 -9.54 6.91
C GLU A 13 6.28 -8.24 6.20
N THR A 14 5.32 -7.62 5.51
CA THR A 14 5.54 -6.30 4.90
C THR A 14 5.81 -5.24 5.98
N GLY A 15 5.09 -5.29 7.11
CA GLY A 15 5.33 -4.42 8.26
C GLY A 15 6.77 -4.51 8.77
N LYS A 16 7.29 -5.73 8.94
CA LYS A 16 8.69 -5.99 9.33
C LYS A 16 9.67 -5.48 8.29
N ILE A 17 9.38 -5.71 7.02
CA ILE A 17 10.22 -5.28 5.91
C ILE A 17 10.34 -3.74 5.88
N ILE A 18 9.22 -3.00 5.91
CA ILE A 18 9.28 -1.53 5.77
C ILE A 18 9.92 -0.84 6.96
N ILE A 19 9.77 -1.37 8.19
CA ILE A 19 10.45 -0.81 9.37
C ILE A 19 11.94 -1.10 9.35
N ASN A 20 12.36 -2.33 8.99
CA ASN A 20 13.76 -2.71 8.94
C ASN A 20 14.52 -2.03 7.79
N SER A 21 13.84 -1.70 6.70
CA SER A 21 14.39 -0.94 5.58
C SER A 21 14.39 0.57 5.80
N GLY A 22 13.92 1.07 6.95
CA GLY A 22 13.89 2.51 7.25
C GLY A 22 12.92 3.32 6.39
N LEU A 23 11.92 2.67 5.79
CA LEU A 23 10.91 3.32 4.93
C LEU A 23 9.81 4.01 5.73
N VAL A 24 9.68 3.66 7.01
CA VAL A 24 8.75 4.26 7.96
C VAL A 24 9.49 4.67 9.23
N SER A 25 9.03 5.74 9.87
CA SER A 25 9.51 6.16 11.19
C SER A 25 8.40 5.94 12.22
N GLY A 26 8.65 5.07 13.20
CA GLY A 26 7.64 4.72 14.21
C GLY A 26 6.40 4.08 13.59
N THR A 27 5.25 4.72 13.74
CA THR A 27 3.94 4.24 13.29
C THR A 27 3.43 4.93 12.01
N TRP A 28 4.29 5.71 11.35
CA TRP A 28 3.93 6.51 10.18
C TRP A 28 3.99 5.66 8.91
N GLY A 29 2.81 5.28 8.42
CA GLY A 29 2.61 4.42 7.25
C GLY A 29 1.49 3.42 7.53
N ASN A 30 1.02 2.72 6.50
CA ASN A 30 -0.01 1.71 6.66
C ASN A 30 0.04 0.71 5.50
N ILE A 31 -0.42 -0.51 5.77
CA ILE A 31 -0.40 -1.63 4.84
C ILE A 31 -1.80 -2.23 4.81
N SER A 32 -2.26 -2.62 3.62
CA SER A 32 -3.49 -3.38 3.48
C SER A 32 -3.40 -4.44 2.40
N VAL A 33 -4.26 -5.45 2.52
CA VAL A 33 -4.48 -6.48 1.51
C VAL A 33 -5.98 -6.68 1.29
N ARG A 34 -6.41 -6.70 0.03
CA ARG A 34 -7.79 -7.03 -0.35
C ARG A 34 -8.08 -8.50 -0.04
N LEU A 35 -9.24 -8.78 0.55
CA LEU A 35 -9.71 -10.12 0.83
C LEU A 35 -10.42 -10.72 -0.38
N SER A 36 -10.37 -12.05 -0.49
CA SER A 36 -10.85 -12.79 -1.66
C SER A 36 -12.39 -12.79 -1.79
N ASN A 37 -13.09 -12.70 -0.67
CA ASN A 37 -14.55 -12.63 -0.58
C ASN A 37 -14.94 -12.28 0.88
N PRO A 38 -15.80 -11.28 1.13
CA PRO A 38 -16.43 -10.31 0.21
C PRO A 38 -15.52 -9.11 -0.10
N ASP A 39 -16.10 -8.06 -0.72
CA ASP A 39 -15.48 -6.76 -1.02
C ASP A 39 -15.01 -6.03 0.24
N SER A 40 -13.91 -6.52 0.81
CA SER A 40 -13.29 -6.02 2.02
C SER A 40 -11.77 -6.13 1.92
N PHE A 41 -11.08 -5.50 2.85
CA PHE A 41 -9.63 -5.56 2.96
C PHE A 41 -9.20 -5.58 4.42
N LEU A 42 -8.07 -6.23 4.67
CA LEU A 42 -7.36 -6.22 5.94
C LEU A 42 -6.41 -5.03 5.95
N ILE A 43 -6.38 -4.23 7.01
CA ILE A 43 -5.51 -3.07 7.14
C ILE A 43 -4.84 -3.02 8.53
N THR A 44 -3.64 -2.43 8.58
CA THR A 44 -2.95 -2.12 9.82
C THR A 44 -3.77 -1.13 10.69
N PRO A 45 -3.77 -1.30 12.03
CA PRO A 45 -4.40 -0.37 12.94
C PRO A 45 -3.62 0.94 13.05
N SER A 46 -4.27 1.99 13.55
CA SER A 46 -3.63 3.27 13.85
C SER A 46 -2.77 3.18 15.11
N GLY A 47 -1.52 3.64 15.02
CA GLY A 47 -0.68 3.90 16.20
C GLY A 47 -0.03 2.67 16.86
N VAL A 48 -0.05 1.50 16.22
CA VAL A 48 0.65 0.30 16.70
C VAL A 48 2.03 0.20 16.06
N PRO A 49 3.12 0.02 16.82
CA PRO A 49 4.45 -0.19 16.26
C PRO A 49 4.52 -1.48 15.43
N TYR A 50 5.17 -1.42 14.26
CA TYR A 50 5.27 -2.58 13.35
C TYR A 50 5.94 -3.82 13.95
N HIS A 51 6.83 -3.66 14.94
CA HIS A 51 7.49 -4.79 15.61
C HIS A 51 6.62 -5.46 16.69
N GLU A 52 5.55 -4.79 17.13
CA GLU A 52 4.57 -5.33 18.09
C GLU A 52 3.28 -5.80 17.39
N LEU A 53 3.13 -5.52 16.10
CA LEU A 53 1.92 -5.80 15.34
C LEU A 53 1.67 -7.31 15.23
N THR A 54 0.51 -7.75 15.73
CA THR A 54 0.07 -9.15 15.64
C THR A 54 -1.10 -9.33 14.68
N ALA A 55 -1.39 -10.59 14.32
CA ALA A 55 -2.54 -10.92 13.47
C ALA A 55 -3.88 -10.42 14.03
N GLU A 56 -4.03 -10.41 15.35
CA GLU A 56 -5.27 -10.01 16.04
C GLU A 56 -5.46 -8.48 16.10
N ASP A 57 -4.40 -7.72 15.81
CA ASP A 57 -4.43 -6.25 15.78
C ASP A 57 -4.92 -5.70 14.44
N LEU A 58 -4.91 -6.54 13.39
CA LEU A 58 -5.37 -6.16 12.06
C LEU A 58 -6.89 -5.97 12.02
N VAL A 59 -7.34 -5.03 11.19
CA VAL A 59 -8.74 -4.62 11.11
C VAL A 59 -9.28 -4.94 9.72
N ILE A 60 -10.49 -5.52 9.64
CA ILE A 60 -11.19 -5.80 8.39
C ILE A 60 -12.17 -4.67 8.14
N ILE A 61 -12.05 -4.03 6.98
CA ILE A 61 -12.88 -2.93 6.53
C ILE A 61 -13.55 -3.31 5.20
N ASP A 62 -14.81 -2.92 5.00
CA ASP A 62 -15.43 -3.00 3.67
C ASP A 62 -14.94 -1.91 2.71
N LEU A 63 -15.35 -1.97 1.45
CA LEU A 63 -15.00 -0.93 0.48
C LEU A 63 -15.71 0.40 0.74
N GLN A 64 -16.65 0.52 1.67
CA GLN A 64 -17.30 1.77 2.06
C GLN A 64 -16.56 2.49 3.19
N GLY A 65 -15.66 1.79 3.88
CA GLY A 65 -14.89 2.31 5.01
C GLY A 65 -15.42 1.86 6.37
N GLU A 66 -16.41 0.99 6.40
CA GLU A 66 -17.01 0.48 7.64
C GLU A 66 -16.21 -0.69 8.20
N VAL A 67 -16.05 -0.70 9.53
CA VAL A 67 -15.35 -1.77 10.24
C VAL A 67 -16.23 -3.01 10.29
N LEU A 68 -15.77 -4.10 9.66
CA LEU A 68 -16.44 -5.40 9.69
C LEU A 68 -15.96 -6.27 10.85
N ALA A 69 -14.67 -6.19 11.21
CA ALA A 69 -14.07 -6.92 12.32
C ALA A 69 -12.74 -6.28 12.77
N GLY A 70 -12.37 -6.52 14.02
CA GLY A 70 -11.14 -6.01 14.64
C GLY A 70 -11.43 -5.26 15.94
N ARG A 71 -10.46 -5.27 16.86
CA ARG A 71 -10.59 -4.62 18.19
C ARG A 71 -10.00 -3.20 18.23
N LEU A 72 -9.10 -2.91 17.31
CA LEU A 72 -8.36 -1.65 17.27
C LEU A 72 -8.97 -0.68 16.26
N LYS A 73 -8.65 0.60 16.43
CA LYS A 73 -8.99 1.64 15.45
C LYS A 73 -8.18 1.40 14.17
N PRO A 74 -8.81 1.32 12.98
CA PRO A 74 -8.06 1.17 11.73
C PRO A 74 -7.21 2.40 11.43
N SER A 75 -6.29 2.28 10.46
CA SER A 75 -5.51 3.41 9.95
C SER A 75 -6.41 4.62 9.63
N SER A 76 -5.95 5.83 9.93
CA SER A 76 -6.62 7.06 9.53
C SER A 76 -6.72 7.21 8.00
N GLU A 77 -5.90 6.48 7.23
CA GLU A 77 -5.91 6.51 5.76
C GLU A 77 -6.73 5.38 5.12
N THR A 78 -7.58 4.73 5.91
CA THR A 78 -8.58 3.78 5.39
C THR A 78 -9.37 4.31 4.17
N PRO A 79 -9.82 5.59 4.12
CA PRO A 79 -10.51 6.13 2.95
C PRO A 79 -9.66 6.11 1.67
N LEU A 80 -8.34 6.35 1.77
CA LEU A 80 -7.41 6.30 0.64
C LEU A 80 -7.33 4.87 0.08
N HIS A 81 -7.18 3.87 0.95
CA HIS A 81 -7.09 2.47 0.57
C HIS A 81 -8.38 1.97 -0.08
N ALA A 82 -9.52 2.25 0.56
CA ALA A 82 -10.83 1.88 0.03
C ALA A 82 -11.08 2.50 -1.36
N ALA A 83 -10.73 3.78 -1.55
CA ALA A 83 -10.91 4.45 -2.83
C ALA A 83 -10.04 3.84 -3.95
N ILE A 84 -8.77 3.53 -3.67
CA ILE A 84 -7.89 2.86 -4.64
C ILE A 84 -8.44 1.47 -4.97
N TYR A 85 -8.85 0.69 -3.96
CA TYR A 85 -9.44 -0.62 -4.22
C TYR A 85 -10.75 -0.55 -5.02
N ARG A 86 -11.61 0.44 -4.80
CA ARG A 86 -12.80 0.63 -5.64
C ARG A 86 -12.45 0.96 -7.10
N ALA A 87 -11.40 1.75 -7.32
CA ALA A 87 -10.99 2.18 -8.65
C ALA A 87 -10.11 1.16 -9.41
N ARG A 88 -9.38 0.31 -8.68
CA ARG A 88 -8.38 -0.63 -9.22
C ARG A 88 -8.63 -2.04 -8.70
N GLN A 89 -9.43 -2.81 -9.44
CA GLN A 89 -9.75 -4.21 -9.12
C GLN A 89 -8.55 -5.15 -9.25
N ASP A 90 -7.55 -4.77 -10.05
CA ASP A 90 -6.30 -5.51 -10.25
C ASP A 90 -5.30 -5.35 -9.10
N ILE A 91 -5.54 -4.37 -8.20
CA ILE A 91 -4.71 -4.13 -7.02
C ILE A 91 -5.33 -4.86 -5.82
N ASN A 92 -4.51 -5.68 -5.15
CA ASN A 92 -4.90 -6.41 -3.95
C ASN A 92 -3.95 -6.18 -2.76
N GLY A 93 -2.91 -5.36 -2.93
CA GLY A 93 -2.03 -4.93 -1.84
C GLY A 93 -1.63 -3.47 -2.02
N ILE A 94 -1.68 -2.70 -0.93
CA ILE A 94 -1.31 -1.28 -0.88
C ILE A 94 -0.40 -1.05 0.32
N VAL A 95 0.69 -0.31 0.08
CA VAL A 95 1.59 0.20 1.12
C VAL A 95 1.68 1.72 0.97
N HIS A 96 1.49 2.41 2.08
CA HIS A 96 1.76 3.83 2.21
C HIS A 96 2.87 4.06 3.22
N THR A 97 3.88 4.86 2.86
CA THR A 97 4.99 5.20 3.74
C THR A 97 5.35 6.68 3.68
N HIS A 98 6.05 7.14 4.72
CA HIS A 98 6.60 8.49 4.82
C HIS A 98 8.13 8.46 4.65
N SER A 99 8.63 7.60 3.75
CA SER A 99 10.07 7.40 3.56
C SER A 99 10.80 8.71 3.26
N SER A 100 11.95 8.94 3.90
CA SER A 100 12.60 10.26 3.94
C SER A 100 12.82 10.89 2.57
N TYR A 101 13.38 10.13 1.61
CA TYR A 101 13.65 10.65 0.26
C TYR A 101 12.37 10.93 -0.53
N ALA A 102 11.37 10.06 -0.43
CA ALA A 102 10.08 10.29 -1.09
C ALA A 102 9.38 11.51 -0.49
N SER A 103 9.34 11.62 0.84
CA SER A 103 8.78 12.75 1.58
C SER A 103 9.44 14.06 1.16
N VAL A 104 10.77 14.11 1.08
CA VAL A 104 11.52 15.28 0.54
C VAL A 104 11.14 15.57 -0.90
N PHE A 105 11.00 14.56 -1.76
CA PHE A 105 10.59 14.78 -3.14
C PHE A 105 9.16 15.35 -3.25
N THR A 106 8.25 14.94 -2.37
CA THR A 106 6.83 15.36 -2.43
C THR A 106 6.64 16.87 -2.32
N VAL A 107 7.54 17.59 -1.64
CA VAL A 107 7.44 19.04 -1.49
C VAL A 107 7.74 19.80 -2.78
N THR A 108 8.40 19.15 -3.75
CA THR A 108 8.68 19.75 -5.07
C THR A 108 7.42 19.90 -5.92
N ARG A 109 6.40 19.07 -5.65
CA ARG A 109 5.14 18.98 -6.40
C ARG A 109 5.33 18.82 -7.92
N LYS A 110 6.42 18.16 -8.32
CA LYS A 110 6.73 17.83 -9.71
C LYS A 110 6.66 16.31 -9.90
N PRO A 111 6.11 15.82 -11.03
CA PRO A 111 6.21 14.40 -11.35
C PRO A 111 7.69 14.01 -11.51
N LEU A 112 8.02 12.78 -11.12
CA LEU A 112 9.35 12.21 -11.36
C LEU A 112 9.29 11.42 -12.68
N PRO A 113 10.00 11.84 -13.74
CA PRO A 113 10.11 11.02 -14.95
C PRO A 113 10.99 9.78 -14.70
N PRO A 114 10.90 8.73 -15.54
CA PRO A 114 11.72 7.53 -15.41
C PRO A 114 13.19 7.84 -15.74
N VAL A 115 13.92 8.30 -14.73
CA VAL A 115 15.34 8.68 -14.83
C VAL A 115 16.29 7.58 -14.37
N LEU A 116 15.75 6.49 -13.81
CA LEU A 116 16.48 5.29 -13.41
C LEU A 116 16.00 4.11 -14.25
N GLU A 117 16.91 3.18 -14.56
CA GLU A 117 16.61 1.98 -15.35
C GLU A 117 15.52 1.14 -14.66
N GLU A 118 15.67 0.93 -13.35
CA GLU A 118 14.71 0.20 -12.52
C GLU A 118 13.35 0.88 -12.54
N MET A 119 13.30 2.21 -12.49
CA MET A 119 12.04 2.94 -12.55
C MET A 119 11.32 2.71 -13.89
N ALA A 120 12.05 2.74 -15.00
CA ALA A 120 11.49 2.48 -16.33
C ALA A 120 10.91 1.07 -16.44
N GLN A 121 11.61 0.07 -15.94
CA GLN A 121 11.19 -1.34 -15.99
C GLN A 121 9.97 -1.63 -15.09
N LEU A 122 9.89 -0.96 -13.94
CA LEU A 122 8.99 -1.37 -12.85
C LEU A 122 7.72 -0.54 -12.78
N LEU A 123 7.79 0.73 -13.18
CA LEU A 123 6.65 1.65 -13.16
C LEU A 123 6.06 1.89 -14.55
N GLY A 124 6.89 1.79 -15.60
CA GLY A 124 6.45 2.02 -16.98
C GLY A 124 6.02 3.47 -17.28
N GLY A 125 6.42 4.42 -16.43
CA GLY A 125 6.10 5.84 -16.59
C GLY A 125 6.45 6.69 -15.36
N ASP A 126 6.01 7.94 -15.37
CA ASP A 126 6.27 8.92 -14.31
C ASP A 126 5.65 8.52 -12.96
N VAL A 127 6.37 8.80 -11.86
CA VAL A 127 5.74 8.85 -10.52
C VAL A 127 4.99 10.17 -10.42
N ARG A 128 3.66 10.09 -10.42
CA ARG A 128 2.77 11.25 -10.34
C ARG A 128 2.72 11.82 -8.93
N VAL A 129 2.32 13.10 -8.84
CA VAL A 129 2.06 13.78 -7.56
C VAL A 129 0.56 14.05 -7.42
N ALA A 130 -0.06 13.44 -6.41
CA ALA A 130 -1.41 13.79 -6.00
C ALA A 130 -1.40 15.15 -5.30
N PRO A 131 -2.35 16.06 -5.63
CA PRO A 131 -2.51 17.32 -4.91
C PRO A 131 -2.64 17.11 -3.39
N TYR A 132 -2.17 18.08 -2.62
CA TYR A 132 -2.29 18.04 -1.17
C TYR A 132 -3.76 18.09 -0.74
N ALA A 133 -4.12 17.21 0.18
CA ALA A 133 -5.32 17.28 0.98
C ALA A 133 -5.02 16.64 2.35
N PRO A 134 -5.76 16.98 3.43
CA PRO A 134 -5.50 16.41 4.74
C PRO A 134 -5.65 14.88 4.77
N ALA A 135 -4.79 14.20 5.54
CA ALA A 135 -4.82 12.75 5.70
C ALA A 135 -6.19 12.27 6.22
N GLY A 136 -6.67 11.14 5.69
CA GLY A 136 -7.95 10.55 6.06
C GLY A 136 -9.19 11.25 5.51
N THR A 137 -9.04 12.19 4.57
CA THR A 137 -10.18 12.85 3.90
C THR A 137 -10.54 12.20 2.58
N ASP A 138 -11.81 12.32 2.17
CA ASP A 138 -12.26 11.92 0.84
C ASP A 138 -11.59 12.71 -0.29
N GLU A 139 -11.18 13.95 -0.02
CA GLU A 139 -10.44 14.78 -0.97
C GLU A 139 -9.08 14.17 -1.31
N LEU A 140 -8.34 13.70 -0.29
CA LEU A 140 -7.08 12.97 -0.48
C LEU A 140 -7.32 11.65 -1.22
N ALA A 141 -8.37 10.92 -0.86
CA ALA A 141 -8.73 9.66 -1.51
C ALA A 141 -9.04 9.86 -3.01
N ALA A 142 -9.79 10.91 -3.35
CA ALA A 142 -10.08 11.26 -4.73
C ALA A 142 -8.82 11.69 -5.51
N ALA A 143 -7.91 12.43 -4.87
CA ALA A 143 -6.62 12.79 -5.44
C ALA A 143 -5.73 11.57 -5.71
N ALA A 144 -5.68 10.63 -4.77
CA ALA A 144 -4.95 9.37 -4.90
C ALA A 144 -5.48 8.54 -6.09
N VAL A 145 -6.79 8.38 -6.22
CA VAL A 145 -7.39 7.64 -7.35
C VAL A 145 -6.97 8.24 -8.70
N ARG A 146 -6.99 9.58 -8.85
CA ARG A 146 -6.56 10.25 -10.09
C ARG A 146 -5.09 10.00 -10.44
N CYS A 147 -4.24 9.69 -9.46
CA CYS A 147 -2.82 9.40 -9.67
C CYS A 147 -2.50 7.90 -9.70
N SER A 148 -3.44 7.06 -9.32
CA SER A 148 -3.27 5.61 -9.19
C SER A 148 -3.24 4.84 -10.50
N TRP A 149 -3.41 5.48 -11.67
CA TRP A 149 -3.47 4.81 -12.98
C TRP A 149 -2.09 4.33 -13.46
N GLY A 150 -2.03 3.16 -14.10
CA GLY A 150 -0.79 2.55 -14.59
C GLY A 150 -1.04 1.09 -15.00
N THR A 151 -0.12 0.48 -15.74
CA THR A 151 -0.33 -0.86 -16.34
C THR A 151 -0.16 -2.00 -15.34
N VAL A 152 0.80 -1.92 -14.42
CA VAL A 152 1.15 -3.04 -13.52
C VAL A 152 1.09 -2.64 -12.04
N SER A 153 1.29 -1.37 -11.72
CA SER A 153 1.33 -0.86 -10.35
C SER A 153 0.64 0.51 -10.26
N ALA A 154 0.23 0.86 -9.04
CA ALA A 154 -0.28 2.18 -8.70
C ALA A 154 0.75 2.89 -7.81
N VAL A 155 1.80 3.48 -8.41
CA VAL A 155 2.86 4.18 -7.66
C VAL A 155 2.77 5.69 -7.89
N PHE A 156 2.62 6.44 -6.81
CA PHE A 156 2.51 7.90 -6.84
C PHE A 156 2.89 8.49 -5.47
N VAL A 157 3.20 9.78 -5.43
CA VAL A 157 3.44 10.51 -4.20
C VAL A 157 2.28 11.44 -3.86
N LEU A 158 2.09 11.71 -2.59
CA LEU A 158 1.13 12.64 -2.02
C LEU A 158 1.88 13.94 -1.66
N ALA A 159 1.51 15.07 -2.26
CA ALA A 159 2.21 16.34 -2.01
C ALA A 159 2.29 16.66 -0.50
N ASN A 160 3.49 17.00 -0.01
CA ASN A 160 3.78 17.30 1.40
C ASN A 160 3.43 16.17 2.39
N HIS A 161 3.41 14.92 1.94
CA HIS A 161 2.90 13.81 2.75
C HIS A 161 3.77 12.56 2.65
N GLY A 162 3.70 11.79 1.57
CA GLY A 162 4.41 10.51 1.49
C GLY A 162 4.24 9.82 0.14
N VAL A 163 4.53 8.52 0.10
CA VAL A 163 4.41 7.69 -1.12
C VAL A 163 3.38 6.60 -0.92
N VAL A 164 2.63 6.31 -1.98
CA VAL A 164 1.73 5.17 -2.07
C VAL A 164 2.22 4.28 -3.19
N GLY A 165 2.27 2.99 -2.94
CA GLY A 165 2.27 2.02 -4.00
C GLY A 165 1.17 0.99 -3.81
N GLY A 166 0.67 0.48 -4.92
CA GLY A 166 -0.18 -0.70 -4.94
C GLY A 166 0.22 -1.65 -6.06
N ARG A 167 -0.01 -2.94 -5.85
CA ARG A 167 0.16 -3.98 -6.89
C ARG A 167 -0.80 -5.16 -6.67
N ALA A 168 -0.91 -6.02 -7.67
CA ALA A 168 -1.29 -7.41 -7.49
C ALA A 168 -0.18 -8.17 -6.72
N ILE A 169 -0.57 -8.85 -5.65
CA ILE A 169 0.13 -9.87 -4.90
C ILE A 169 -0.22 -11.18 -5.63
N PRO A 170 0.73 -11.85 -6.30
CA PRO A 170 0.48 -13.13 -6.92
C PRO A 170 0.05 -14.13 -5.86
N GLU A 171 -1.10 -14.79 -6.05
CA GLU A 171 -1.39 -15.98 -5.25
C GLU A 171 -0.30 -17.02 -5.51
N ARG A 172 0.16 -17.71 -4.47
CA ARG A 172 1.12 -18.80 -4.59
C ARG A 172 0.46 -19.99 -5.30
N SER A 173 0.31 -19.93 -6.63
CA SER A 173 0.15 -21.06 -7.57
C SER A 173 -0.33 -20.56 -8.94
N ALA A 174 0.60 -20.18 -9.81
CA ALA A 174 0.44 -20.39 -11.24
C ALA A 174 1.65 -21.20 -11.72
N PRO A 175 1.51 -22.51 -12.01
CA PRO A 175 2.59 -23.28 -12.60
C PRO A 175 2.83 -22.74 -14.02
N GLY A 176 3.89 -21.96 -14.21
CA GLY A 176 4.23 -21.44 -15.54
C GLY A 176 5.17 -20.24 -15.60
N LEU A 177 5.41 -19.52 -14.51
CA LEU A 177 6.39 -18.41 -14.48
C LEU A 177 7.70 -18.87 -13.82
N SER A 178 8.37 -19.83 -14.46
CA SER A 178 9.76 -20.18 -14.17
C SER A 178 10.69 -19.29 -14.99
N GLY A 179 10.96 -18.09 -14.49
CA GLY A 179 11.92 -17.18 -15.09
C GLY A 179 12.07 -15.93 -14.23
N CYS A 180 13.21 -15.83 -13.55
CA CYS A 180 13.63 -14.78 -12.61
C CYS A 180 13.21 -14.99 -11.14
N GLY A 181 14.14 -15.55 -10.37
CA GLY A 181 14.34 -15.30 -8.95
C GLY A 181 13.34 -15.97 -8.01
N GLU A 182 13.84 -16.91 -7.21
CA GLU A 182 13.22 -17.28 -5.94
C GLU A 182 13.26 -16.08 -4.98
N GLY A 183 12.37 -15.11 -5.18
CA GLY A 183 12.15 -13.97 -4.30
C GLY A 183 10.77 -14.12 -3.67
N GLY A 184 10.71 -14.10 -2.33
CA GLY A 184 9.51 -14.36 -1.56
C GLY A 184 8.27 -13.61 -2.03
N ILE A 185 7.12 -14.26 -1.83
CA ILE A 185 5.78 -13.72 -2.07
C ILE A 185 5.57 -12.58 -1.07
N GLY A 186 5.98 -11.38 -1.43
CA GLY A 186 5.92 -10.22 -0.55
C GLY A 186 5.72 -8.96 -1.37
N LEU A 187 5.29 -7.90 -0.70
CA LEU A 187 5.32 -6.53 -1.21
C LEU A 187 6.78 -6.03 -1.35
N SER A 188 7.72 -6.90 -1.72
CA SER A 188 9.17 -6.71 -1.81
C SER A 188 9.60 -5.63 -2.80
N PHE A 189 8.65 -5.13 -3.59
CA PHE A 189 8.84 -3.97 -4.47
C PHE A 189 9.01 -2.64 -3.73
N PHE A 190 8.55 -2.52 -2.49
CA PHE A 190 8.73 -1.29 -1.72
C PHE A 190 10.14 -1.13 -1.15
N THR A 191 10.97 -2.17 -1.22
CA THR A 191 12.24 -2.26 -0.47
C THR A 191 13.47 -2.45 -1.34
N ALA A 192 13.31 -2.36 -2.66
CA ALA A 192 14.42 -2.28 -3.60
C ALA A 192 14.81 -0.82 -3.80
#